data_AF-A0AAI9RP79-F1
#
_entry.id   AF-A0AAI9RP79-F1
#
_cell.length_a   1.000
_cell.length_b   1.000
_cell.length_c   1.000
_cell.angle_alpha   90.00
_cell.angle_beta   90.00
_cell.angle_gamma   90.00
#
_symmetry.space_group_name_H-M   'P 1'
#
loop_
_entity.id
_entity.type
_entity.pdbx_description
1 polymer ?
#
loop_
_entity_poly.entity_id
_entity_poly.type
_entity_poly.pdbx_seq_one_letter_code
_entity_poly.pdbx_strand_id
1 'polypeptide(L)' 'MNHNEEVRNEFQSYLKDNGVKMGFVASEIGIPLNSLSKWRNSYFDFRIDKLIMIKKYLKEKAK' A
#
# COMPACT_ATOMS: atom_id res chain seq x y z
N MET A 1 6.06 16.72 -5.00
CA MET A 1 5.51 15.39 -5.33
C MET A 1 4.75 14.85 -4.13
N ASN A 2 3.51 14.40 -4.32
CA ASN A 2 2.70 13.83 -3.25
C ASN A 2 3.18 12.40 -2.95
N HIS A 3 3.85 12.20 -1.82
CA HIS A 3 4.41 10.89 -1.44
C HIS A 3 3.33 9.81 -1.34
N ASN A 4 2.09 10.16 -0.97
CA ASN A 4 0.99 9.21 -0.93
C ASN A 4 0.61 8.71 -2.32
N GLU A 5 0.59 9.61 -3.31
CA GLU A 5 0.23 9.26 -4.68
C GLU A 5 1.25 8.32 -5.32
N GLU A 6 2.55 8.60 -5.12
CA GLU A 6 3.63 7.72 -5.59
C GLU A 6 3.51 6.31 -5.00
N VAL A 7 3.37 6.21 -3.66
CA VAL A 7 3.24 4.93 -2.97
C VAL A 7 1.94 4.21 -3.37
N ARG A 8 0.85 4.94 -3.59
CA ARG A 8 -0.41 4.37 -4.10
C ARG A 8 -0.25 3.75 -5.47
N ASN A 9 0.45 4.42 -6.37
CA ASN A 9 0.68 3.91 -7.73
C ASN A 9 1.56 2.66 -7.69
N GLU A 10 2.66 2.67 -6.94
CA GLU A 10 3.51 1.49 -6.71
C GLU A 10 2.69 0.33 -6.13
N PHE A 11 1.88 0.60 -5.11
CA PHE A 11 1.04 -0.40 -4.45
C PHE A 11 0.00 -1.01 -5.40
N GLN A 12 -0.66 -0.19 -6.23
CA GLN A 12 -1.64 -0.68 -7.20
C GLN A 12 -0.99 -1.53 -8.29
N SER A 13 0.15 -1.12 -8.82
CA SER A 13 0.92 -1.93 -9.77
C SER A 13 1.31 -3.27 -9.17
N TYR A 14 1.84 -3.28 -7.94
CA TYR A 14 2.18 -4.54 -7.25
C TYR A 14 1.00 -5.50 -7.13
N LEU A 15 -0.19 -5.02 -6.71
CA LEU A 15 -1.38 -5.86 -6.61
C LEU A 15 -1.79 -6.44 -7.97
N LYS A 16 -1.70 -5.63 -9.03
CA LYS A 16 -2.06 -6.05 -10.39
C LYS A 16 -1.05 -7.05 -10.96
N ASP A 17 0.23 -6.73 -10.87
CA ASP A 17 1.31 -7.48 -11.50
C ASP A 17 1.52 -8.84 -10.83
N ASN A 18 1.24 -8.94 -9.52
CA ASN A 18 1.42 -10.18 -8.74
C ASN A 18 0.10 -10.91 -8.45
N GLY A 19 -1.06 -10.37 -8.88
CA GLY A 19 -2.38 -10.93 -8.56
C GLY A 19 -2.68 -11.03 -7.06
N VAL A 20 -2.02 -10.22 -6.22
CA VAL A 20 -2.11 -10.30 -4.77
C VAL A 20 -3.40 -9.64 -4.29
N LYS A 21 -4.10 -10.28 -3.35
CA LYS A 21 -5.27 -9.69 -2.71
C LYS A 21 -4.84 -8.63 -1.70
N MET A 22 -5.43 -7.45 -1.78
CA MET A 22 -5.17 -6.35 -0.84
C MET A 22 -5.39 -6.75 0.64
N GLY A 23 -6.33 -7.67 0.91
CA GLY A 23 -6.56 -8.23 2.25
C GLY A 23 -5.36 -9.00 2.81
N PHE A 24 -4.62 -9.70 1.95
CA PHE A 24 -3.38 -10.39 2.33
C PHE A 24 -2.32 -9.36 2.73
N VAL A 25 -2.13 -8.33 1.91
CA VAL A 25 -1.15 -7.26 2.21
C VAL A 25 -1.50 -6.52 3.50
N ALA A 26 -2.79 -6.18 3.69
CA ALA A 26 -3.29 -5.56 4.90
C ALA A 26 -2.94 -6.35 6.18
N SER A 27 -3.06 -7.68 6.11
CA SER A 27 -2.68 -8.58 7.21
C SER A 27 -1.16 -8.58 7.45
N GLU A 28 -0.35 -8.66 6.39
CA GLU A 28 1.12 -8.67 6.49
C GLU A 28 1.69 -7.38 7.08
N ILE A 29 1.13 -6.21 6.71
CA ILE A 29 1.63 -4.91 7.15
C ILE A 29 0.93 -4.36 8.40
N GLY A 30 -0.05 -5.09 8.95
CA GLY A 30 -0.80 -4.66 10.14
C GLY A 30 -1.59 -3.36 9.93
N ILE A 31 -2.06 -3.09 8.71
CA ILE A 31 -2.96 -1.96 8.42
C ILE A 31 -4.35 -2.55 8.17
N PRO A 32 -5.40 -2.08 8.87
CA PRO A 32 -6.76 -2.55 8.63
C PRO A 32 -7.16 -2.42 7.16
N LEU A 33 -7.74 -3.48 6.59
CA LEU A 33 -8.12 -3.53 5.17
C LEU A 33 -8.98 -2.32 4.75
N ASN A 34 -9.92 -1.90 5.60
CA ASN A 34 -10.77 -0.74 5.33
C ASN A 34 -9.93 0.55 5.19
N SER A 35 -8.96 0.76 6.08
CA SER A 35 -8.06 1.91 6.04
C SER A 35 -7.17 1.88 4.79
N LEU A 36 -6.59 0.71 4.48
CA LEU A 36 -5.76 0.54 3.28
C LEU A 36 -6.57 0.75 2.00
N SER A 37 -7.81 0.26 1.96
CA SER A 37 -8.73 0.46 0.83
C SER A 37 -9.09 1.93 0.64
N LYS A 38 -9.44 2.63 1.72
CA LYS A 38 -9.77 4.06 1.68
C LYS A 38 -8.57 4.90 1.24
N TRP A 39 -7.40 4.61 1.78
CA TRP A 39 -6.16 5.25 1.36
C TRP A 39 -5.86 5.02 -0.12
N ARG A 40 -5.90 3.77 -0.60
CA ARG A 40 -5.67 3.42 -2.01
C ARG A 40 -6.60 4.17 -2.95
N ASN A 41 -7.87 4.32 -2.56
CA ASN A 41 -8.88 5.05 -3.32
C ASN A 41 -8.83 6.58 -3.08
N SER A 42 -7.76 7.10 -2.47
CA SER A 42 -7.52 8.54 -2.27
C SER A 42 -8.52 9.26 -1.35
N TYR A 43 -9.24 8.53 -0.47
CA TYR A 43 -10.16 9.15 0.48
C TYR A 43 -9.44 9.92 1.59
N PHE A 44 -8.20 9.54 1.90
CA PHE A 44 -7.32 10.23 2.84
C PHE A 44 -5.87 9.83 2.57
N ASP A 45 -4.96 10.60 3.14
CA ASP A 45 -3.53 10.36 3.05
C ASP A 45 -2.99 9.79 4.37
N PHE A 46 -2.15 8.76 4.25
CA PHE A 46 -1.41 8.23 5.38
C PHE A 46 -0.28 9.18 5.76
N ARG A 47 0.07 9.16 7.05
CA ARG A 47 1.31 9.74 7.55
C ARG A 47 2.52 8.93 7.08
N ILE A 48 3.70 9.55 7.15
CA ILE A 48 4.93 9.03 6.57
C ILE A 48 5.35 7.67 7.13
N ASP A 49 5.06 7.39 8.41
CA ASP A 49 5.32 6.11 9.07
C ASP A 49 4.61 4.94 8.37
N LYS A 50 3.32 5.11 8.05
CA LYS A 50 2.55 4.10 7.32
C LYS A 50 3.02 3.95 5.87
N LEU A 51 3.40 5.05 5.22
CA LEU A 51 3.99 4.99 3.87
C LEU A 51 5.31 4.22 3.85
N ILE A 52 6.17 4.40 4.84
CA ILE A 52 7.42 3.66 4.99
C ILE A 52 7.14 2.16 5.15
N MET A 53 6.16 1.79 5.98
CA MET A 53 5.76 0.38 6.13
C MET A 53 5.31 -0.24 4.80
N ILE A 54 4.45 0.45 4.05
CA ILE A 54 3.98 -0.01 2.74
C ILE A 54 5.15 -0.13 1.76
N LYS A 55 6.01 0.90 1.63
CA LYS A 55 7.18 0.84 0.75
C LYS A 55 8.14 -0.28 1.12
N LYS A 56 8.36 -0.53 2.42
CA LYS A 56 9.23 -1.61 2.88
C LYS A 56 8.69 -2.97 2.42
N TYR A 57 7.40 -3.22 2.65
CA TYR A 57 6.74 -4.44 2.18
C TYR A 57 6.86 -4.61 0.67
N LEU A 58 6.59 -3.55 -0.11
CA LEU A 58 6.71 -3.60 -1.58
C LEU A 58 8.13 -3.95 -2.02
N LYS A 59 9.17 -3.36 -1.40
CA LYS A 59 10.58 -3.66 -1.70
C LYS A 59 10.98 -5.09 -1.34
N GLU A 60 10.43 -5.66 -0.27
CA GLU A 60 10.75 -7.01 0.18
C GLU A 60 10.06 -8.09 -0.69
N LYS A 61 8.88 -7.80 -1.24
CA LYS A 61 8.06 -8.78 -1.99
C LYS A 61 8.09 -8.62 -3.51
N ALA A 62 8.57 -7.49 -4.04
CA ALA A 62 8.75 -7.28 -5.49
C ALA A 62 10.10 -7.80 -6.02
N LYS A 63 10.78 -8.66 -5.25
CA LYS A 63 12.10 -9.23 -5.52
C LYS A 63 11.97 -10.74 -5.69
#